data_AF-A0A1Q9MVT8-F1
#
_entry.id   AF-A0A1Q9MVT8-F1
#
_cell.length_a   1.000
_cell.length_b   1.000
_cell.length_c   1.000
_cell.angle_alpha   90.00
_cell.angle_beta   90.00
_cell.angle_gamma   90.00
#
_symmetry.space_group_name_H-M   'P 1'
#
loop_
_entity.id
_entity.type
_entity.pdbx_description
1 polymer ?
#
loop_
_entity_poly.entity_id
_entity_poly.type
_entity_poly.pdbx_seq_one_letter_code
_entity_poly.pdbx_strand_id
1 'polypeptide(L)'
;MTGEPEPKENLRDIAELKRHINNFFEALLALCPSRNYLSQFLSLLPDDYASMYDSFPEFLADRDLRETMRTILGLTYGPIVEIPATSTGKKLQQLINLALEVLSDSSLLNTSSDILKEVRNGAPLIDPAKEWITVKVQAALEDPKWGIIAKGILNILKVPPPPIITMVPESEVESRAETNFARKCLTLQEISSSFPVPPKDLPSILYWLTNHLKILQRMPEVTLEGTPAPPNEKFCIATTIPLHWLEGF
;
A
#
# COMPACT_ATOMS: atom_id res chain seq x y z
N MET A 1 16.66 15.67 -56.02
CA MET A 1 15.76 16.42 -55.13
C MET A 1 15.47 15.57 -53.91
N THR A 2 16.39 15.57 -52.96
CA THR A 2 16.22 14.94 -51.65
C THR A 2 15.60 15.99 -50.74
N GLY A 3 14.27 15.98 -50.64
CA GLY A 3 13.57 16.82 -49.68
C GLY A 3 13.90 16.34 -48.28
N GLU A 4 14.76 17.07 -47.57
CA GLU A 4 14.88 16.90 -46.12
C GLU A 4 13.50 17.21 -45.52
N PRO A 5 12.93 16.31 -44.70
CA PRO A 5 11.66 16.58 -44.04
C PRO A 5 11.83 17.80 -43.13
N GLU A 6 10.93 18.78 -43.27
CA GLU A 6 10.99 20.02 -42.50
C GLU A 6 10.92 19.74 -40.99
N PRO A 7 11.69 20.48 -40.16
CA PRO A 7 11.82 20.25 -38.71
C PRO A 7 10.52 20.40 -37.91
N LYS A 8 9.42 20.87 -38.51
CA LYS A 8 8.13 21.09 -37.84
C LYS A 8 7.30 19.82 -37.67
N GLU A 9 7.45 18.84 -38.56
CA GLU A 9 6.70 17.57 -38.49
C GLU A 9 7.20 16.73 -37.31
N ASN A 10 8.52 16.65 -37.14
CA ASN A 10 9.18 15.94 -36.04
C ASN A 10 8.82 16.50 -34.65
N LEU A 11 8.68 17.83 -34.52
CA LEU A 11 8.27 18.46 -33.25
C LEU A 11 6.83 18.13 -32.86
N ARG A 12 5.92 17.99 -33.84
CA ARG A 12 4.53 17.60 -33.61
C ARG A 12 4.44 16.15 -33.14
N ASP A 13 5.20 15.26 -33.77
CA ASP A 13 5.22 13.83 -33.43
C ASP A 13 5.75 13.59 -32.01
N ILE A 14 6.77 14.35 -31.59
CA ILE A 14 7.31 14.29 -30.23
C ILE A 14 6.26 14.75 -29.20
N ALA A 15 5.54 15.85 -29.47
CA ALA A 15 4.51 16.34 -28.56
C ALA A 15 3.35 15.35 -28.42
N GLU A 16 2.94 14.73 -29.53
CA GLU A 16 1.92 13.69 -29.54
C GLU A 16 2.36 12.44 -28.78
N LEU A 17 3.60 11.99 -28.98
CA LEU A 17 4.18 10.88 -28.22
C LEU A 17 4.19 11.16 -26.71
N LYS A 18 4.65 12.35 -26.28
CA LYS A 18 4.62 12.76 -24.87
C LYS A 18 3.19 12.73 -24.31
N ARG A 19 2.20 13.15 -25.09
CA ARG A 19 0.78 13.06 -24.71
C ARG A 19 0.32 11.61 -24.53
N HIS A 20 0.68 10.71 -25.43
CA HIS A 20 0.36 9.28 -25.29
C HIS A 20 1.00 8.65 -24.06
N ILE A 21 2.27 8.97 -23.78
CA ILE A 21 2.97 8.53 -22.57
C ILE A 21 2.25 9.07 -21.32
N ASN A 22 1.89 10.35 -21.30
CA ASN A 22 1.14 10.92 -20.18
C ASN A 22 -0.21 10.21 -19.97
N ASN A 23 -0.96 9.95 -21.05
CA ASN A 23 -2.23 9.23 -20.96
C ASN A 23 -2.06 7.81 -20.42
N PHE A 24 -0.96 7.14 -20.77
CA PHE A 24 -0.62 5.83 -20.22
C PHE A 24 -0.40 5.90 -18.70
N PHE A 25 0.40 6.85 -18.20
CA PHE A 25 0.61 7.03 -16.77
C PHE A 25 -0.67 7.43 -16.03
N GLU A 26 -1.48 8.33 -16.59
CA GLU A 26 -2.77 8.71 -16.00
C GLU A 26 -3.74 7.51 -15.94
N ALA A 27 -3.73 6.63 -16.95
CA ALA A 27 -4.51 5.41 -16.91
C ALA A 27 -4.05 4.45 -15.79
N LEU A 28 -2.73 4.30 -15.60
CA LEU A 28 -2.19 3.49 -14.49
C LEU A 28 -2.55 4.11 -13.12
N LEU A 29 -2.42 5.43 -12.98
CA LEU A 29 -2.81 6.15 -11.76
C LEU A 29 -4.30 6.02 -11.47
N ALA A 30 -5.15 6.06 -12.50
CA ALA A 30 -6.60 5.87 -12.38
C ALA A 30 -7.01 4.45 -11.97
N LEU A 31 -6.11 3.47 -12.07
CA LEU A 31 -6.32 2.11 -11.53
C LEU A 31 -5.88 1.98 -10.08
N CYS A 32 -5.15 2.95 -9.53
CA CYS A 32 -4.60 2.84 -8.19
C CYS A 32 -5.70 2.98 -7.12
N PRO A 33 -5.61 2.23 -6.01
CA PRO A 33 -6.58 2.31 -4.91
C PRO A 33 -6.79 3.73 -4.41
N SER A 34 -5.77 4.58 -4.30
CA SER A 34 -5.93 5.98 -3.86
C SER A 34 -6.94 6.79 -4.67
N ARG A 35 -7.24 6.39 -5.91
CA ARG A 35 -8.06 7.16 -6.86
C ARG A 35 -9.26 6.38 -7.41
N ASN A 36 -9.36 5.09 -7.08
CA ASN A 36 -10.36 4.20 -7.67
C ASN A 36 -11.01 3.33 -6.62
N TYR A 37 -12.30 3.58 -6.37
CA TYR A 37 -13.08 2.90 -5.35
C TYR A 37 -13.17 1.38 -5.55
N LEU A 38 -13.26 0.91 -6.80
CA LEU A 38 -13.24 -0.52 -7.11
C LEU A 38 -11.89 -1.15 -6.78
N SER A 39 -10.80 -0.46 -7.11
CA SER A 39 -9.46 -0.92 -6.75
C SER A 39 -9.25 -0.95 -5.23
N GLN A 40 -9.77 0.04 -4.50
CA GLN A 40 -9.75 0.02 -3.02
C GLN A 40 -10.44 -1.22 -2.47
N PHE A 41 -11.66 -1.49 -2.94
CA PHE A 41 -12.43 -2.65 -2.54
C PHE A 41 -11.65 -3.95 -2.81
N LEU A 42 -11.13 -4.12 -4.02
CA LEU A 42 -10.38 -5.32 -4.40
C LEU A 42 -9.05 -5.49 -3.65
N SER A 43 -8.37 -4.39 -3.31
CA SER A 43 -7.12 -4.44 -2.56
C SER A 43 -7.29 -4.83 -1.10
N LEU A 44 -8.51 -4.81 -0.56
CA LEU A 44 -8.80 -5.23 0.80
C LEU A 44 -9.18 -6.71 0.90
N LEU A 45 -9.49 -7.38 -0.21
CA LEU A 45 -9.89 -8.78 -0.21
C LEU A 45 -8.69 -9.74 -0.10
N PRO A 46 -8.83 -10.85 0.66
CA PRO A 46 -10.01 -11.26 1.42
C PRO A 46 -10.15 -10.53 2.77
N ASP A 47 -11.40 -10.26 3.18
CA ASP A 47 -11.70 -9.70 4.50
C ASP A 47 -13.08 -10.13 5.01
N ASP A 48 -13.36 -9.93 6.28
CA ASP A 48 -14.66 -10.29 6.85
C ASP A 48 -15.81 -9.43 6.28
N TYR A 49 -16.97 -10.06 6.10
CA TYR A 49 -18.10 -9.39 5.45
C TYR A 49 -18.59 -8.17 6.24
N ALA A 50 -18.51 -8.18 7.57
CA ALA A 50 -18.97 -7.06 8.39
C ALA A 50 -18.07 -5.83 8.21
N SER A 51 -16.75 -6.00 8.30
CA SER A 51 -15.78 -4.92 8.04
C SER A 51 -15.90 -4.39 6.62
N MET A 52 -16.11 -5.28 5.63
CA MET A 52 -16.33 -4.85 4.24
C MET A 52 -17.64 -4.09 4.10
N TYR A 53 -18.72 -4.51 4.77
CA TYR A 53 -20.02 -3.84 4.74
C TYR A 53 -19.94 -2.44 5.36
N ASP A 54 -19.22 -2.30 6.46
CA ASP A 54 -18.99 -1.02 7.12
C ASP A 54 -18.11 -0.09 6.27
N SER A 55 -17.14 -0.65 5.54
CA SER A 55 -16.22 0.13 4.70
C SER A 55 -16.77 0.49 3.32
N PHE A 56 -17.69 -0.33 2.78
CA PHE A 56 -18.27 -0.17 1.44
C PHE A 56 -19.81 -0.36 1.47
N PRO A 57 -20.55 0.39 2.29
CA PRO A 57 -21.99 0.20 2.44
C PRO A 57 -22.74 0.51 1.15
N GLU A 58 -22.29 1.47 0.34
CA GLU A 58 -22.92 1.85 -0.93
C GLU A 58 -22.94 0.67 -1.92
N PHE A 59 -21.92 -0.19 -1.83
CA PHE A 59 -21.75 -1.34 -2.68
C PHE A 59 -22.44 -2.59 -2.13
N LEU A 60 -22.33 -2.83 -0.83
CA LEU A 60 -22.81 -4.06 -0.20
C LEU A 60 -24.24 -3.97 0.35
N ALA A 61 -24.79 -2.77 0.57
CA ALA A 61 -26.18 -2.63 1.01
C ALA A 61 -27.18 -2.84 -0.14
N ASP A 62 -26.83 -2.41 -1.35
CA ASP A 62 -27.64 -2.65 -2.55
C ASP A 62 -27.51 -4.11 -3.01
N ARG A 63 -28.63 -4.83 -3.00
CA ARG A 63 -28.67 -6.24 -3.37
C ARG A 63 -28.30 -6.48 -4.84
N ASP A 64 -28.80 -5.63 -5.73
CA ASP A 64 -28.65 -5.82 -7.18
C ASP A 64 -27.23 -5.47 -7.62
N LEU A 65 -26.66 -4.39 -7.06
CA LEU A 65 -25.25 -4.04 -7.27
C LEU A 65 -24.32 -5.12 -6.71
N ARG A 66 -24.56 -5.60 -5.49
CA ARG A 66 -23.77 -6.67 -4.86
C ARG A 66 -23.79 -7.95 -5.70
N GLU A 67 -24.94 -8.39 -6.21
CA GLU A 67 -25.04 -9.59 -7.03
C GLU A 67 -24.42 -9.41 -8.43
N THR A 68 -24.58 -8.22 -9.01
CA THR A 68 -23.91 -7.85 -10.27
C THR A 68 -22.40 -7.97 -10.11
N MET A 69 -21.88 -7.47 -9.00
CA MET A 69 -20.44 -7.45 -8.76
C MET A 69 -19.90 -8.81 -8.34
N ARG A 70 -20.70 -9.60 -7.63
CA ARG A 70 -20.47 -11.04 -7.47
C ARG A 70 -20.19 -11.69 -8.81
N THR A 71 -21.03 -11.40 -9.79
CA THR A 71 -21.03 -12.04 -11.11
C THR A 71 -19.87 -11.54 -11.96
N ILE A 72 -19.68 -10.23 -12.07
CA ILE A 72 -18.64 -9.61 -12.91
C ILE A 72 -17.25 -9.96 -12.39
N LEU A 73 -17.03 -9.81 -11.09
CA LEU A 73 -15.72 -10.02 -10.48
C LEU A 73 -15.50 -11.48 -10.06
N GLY A 74 -16.55 -12.29 -10.01
CA GLY A 74 -16.50 -13.68 -9.55
C GLY A 74 -16.28 -13.81 -8.05
N LEU A 75 -16.86 -12.91 -7.23
CA LEU A 75 -16.67 -12.90 -5.78
C LEU A 75 -17.47 -14.02 -5.09
N THR A 76 -16.97 -14.45 -3.93
CA THR A 76 -17.72 -15.32 -3.02
C THR A 76 -18.05 -14.53 -1.77
N TYR A 77 -19.34 -14.41 -1.46
CA TYR A 77 -19.82 -13.81 -0.21
C TYR A 77 -20.16 -14.90 0.80
N GLY A 78 -19.40 -14.95 1.89
CA GLY A 78 -19.68 -15.76 3.08
C GLY A 78 -19.39 -14.93 4.34
N PRO A 79 -18.97 -15.55 5.45
CA PRO A 79 -18.40 -14.82 6.59
C PRO A 79 -17.18 -13.97 6.19
N ILE A 80 -16.45 -14.45 5.19
CA ILE A 80 -15.34 -13.76 4.52
C ILE A 80 -15.76 -13.49 3.08
N VAL A 81 -15.45 -12.29 2.59
CA VAL A 81 -15.54 -11.95 1.17
C VAL A 81 -14.25 -12.36 0.50
N GLU A 82 -14.36 -13.26 -0.47
CA GLU A 82 -13.19 -13.85 -1.13
C GLU A 82 -13.19 -13.59 -2.62
N ILE A 83 -11.98 -13.61 -3.17
CA ILE A 83 -11.70 -13.48 -4.59
C ILE A 83 -11.05 -14.77 -5.10
N PRO A 84 -11.81 -15.69 -5.71
CA PRO A 84 -11.28 -16.94 -6.23
C PRO A 84 -10.12 -16.70 -7.20
N ALA A 85 -9.10 -17.56 -7.16
CA ALA A 85 -7.86 -17.36 -7.91
C ALA A 85 -8.06 -17.25 -9.44
N THR A 86 -9.11 -17.89 -9.98
CA THR A 86 -9.42 -17.91 -11.42
C THR A 86 -10.39 -16.81 -11.86
N SER A 87 -10.90 -16.02 -10.90
CA SER A 87 -11.94 -15.01 -11.14
C SER A 87 -11.43 -13.79 -11.92
N THR A 88 -12.35 -13.05 -12.55
CA THR A 88 -12.05 -11.76 -13.19
C THR A 88 -11.49 -10.77 -12.18
N GLY A 89 -12.05 -10.74 -10.98
CA GLY A 89 -11.60 -9.87 -9.91
C GLY A 89 -10.15 -10.14 -9.54
N LYS A 90 -9.71 -11.41 -9.50
CA LYS A 90 -8.30 -11.74 -9.20
C LYS A 90 -7.36 -11.20 -10.28
N LYS A 91 -7.73 -11.34 -11.55
CA LYS A 91 -6.96 -10.78 -12.68
C LYS A 91 -6.88 -9.25 -12.60
N LEU A 92 -7.98 -8.59 -12.24
CA LEU A 92 -7.99 -7.14 -12.03
C LEU A 92 -7.11 -6.73 -10.84
N GLN A 93 -7.17 -7.47 -9.72
CA GLN A 93 -6.29 -7.26 -8.57
C GLN A 93 -4.81 -7.40 -8.96
N GLN A 94 -4.46 -8.38 -9.80
CA GLN A 94 -3.10 -8.55 -10.33
C GLN A 94 -2.69 -7.37 -11.23
N LEU A 95 -3.58 -6.88 -12.08
CA LEU A 95 -3.33 -5.69 -12.91
C LEU A 95 -3.10 -4.44 -12.06
N ILE A 96 -3.90 -4.24 -11.02
CA ILE A 96 -3.74 -3.12 -10.06
C ILE A 96 -2.37 -3.22 -9.37
N ASN A 97 -2.01 -4.41 -8.90
CA ASN A 97 -0.71 -4.62 -8.24
C ASN A 97 0.46 -4.36 -9.19
N LEU A 98 0.36 -4.78 -10.45
CA LEU A 98 1.36 -4.49 -11.47
C LEU A 98 1.47 -2.98 -11.74
N ALA A 99 0.34 -2.28 -11.84
CA ALA A 99 0.33 -0.82 -12.00
C ALA A 99 1.03 -0.13 -10.81
N LEU A 100 0.73 -0.56 -9.58
CA LEU A 100 1.40 -0.04 -8.38
C LEU A 100 2.90 -0.35 -8.37
N GLU A 101 3.30 -1.54 -8.81
CA GLU A 101 4.71 -1.94 -8.91
C GLU A 101 5.48 -1.05 -9.88
N VAL A 102 4.94 -0.86 -11.09
CA VAL A 102 5.51 0.04 -12.10
C VAL A 102 5.63 1.47 -11.56
N LEU A 103 4.59 1.96 -10.89
CA LEU A 103 4.57 3.31 -10.34
C LEU A 103 5.33 3.46 -9.01
N SER A 104 5.85 2.38 -8.43
CA SER A 104 6.71 2.44 -7.24
C SER A 104 8.20 2.64 -7.60
N ASP A 105 8.57 2.55 -8.87
CA ASP A 105 9.94 2.79 -9.33
C ASP A 105 10.21 4.30 -9.40
N SER A 106 10.93 4.82 -8.39
CA SER A 106 11.28 6.23 -8.32
C SER A 106 12.15 6.71 -9.47
N SER A 107 12.99 5.85 -10.05
CA SER A 107 13.81 6.18 -11.22
C SER A 107 12.93 6.37 -12.46
N LEU A 108 11.99 5.45 -12.67
CA LEU A 108 11.00 5.55 -13.76
C LEU A 108 10.14 6.81 -13.61
N LEU A 109 9.61 7.07 -12.41
CA LEU A 109 8.78 8.25 -12.14
C LEU A 109 9.54 9.55 -12.36
N ASN A 110 10.78 9.66 -11.88
CA ASN A 110 11.60 10.86 -12.03
C ASN A 110 11.91 11.12 -13.51
N THR A 111 12.42 10.10 -14.21
CA THR A 111 12.75 10.20 -15.64
C THR A 111 11.53 10.55 -16.47
N SER A 112 10.38 9.92 -16.19
CA SER A 112 9.14 10.18 -16.90
C SER A 112 8.59 11.57 -16.57
N SER A 113 8.72 12.05 -15.33
CA SER A 113 8.32 13.40 -14.93
C SER A 113 9.12 14.47 -15.67
N ASP A 114 10.42 14.25 -15.87
CA ASP A 114 11.28 15.17 -16.64
C ASP A 114 10.86 15.22 -18.11
N ILE A 115 10.60 14.07 -18.72
CA ILE A 115 10.13 13.98 -20.12
C ILE A 115 8.77 14.65 -20.30
N LEU A 116 7.87 14.48 -19.33
CA LEU A 116 6.49 14.94 -19.36
C LEU A 116 6.28 16.35 -18.78
N LYS A 117 7.35 17.04 -18.35
CA LYS A 117 7.29 18.34 -17.67
C LYS A 117 6.45 19.37 -18.43
N GLU A 118 6.56 19.41 -19.76
CA GLU A 118 5.79 20.31 -20.62
C GLU A 118 4.30 19.94 -20.66
N VAL A 119 3.98 18.65 -20.78
CA VAL A 119 2.59 18.16 -20.88
C VAL A 119 1.85 18.33 -19.54
N ARG A 120 2.58 18.22 -18.43
CA ARG A 120 2.03 18.29 -17.07
C ARG A 120 2.20 19.66 -16.41
N ASN A 121 2.58 20.69 -17.16
CA ASN A 121 2.83 22.04 -16.62
C ASN A 121 3.77 22.06 -15.39
N GLY A 122 4.79 21.20 -15.41
CA GLY A 122 5.76 21.05 -14.31
C GLY A 122 5.32 20.15 -13.15
N ALA A 123 4.09 19.62 -13.15
CA ALA A 123 3.64 18.71 -12.10
C ALA A 123 4.28 17.31 -12.27
N PRO A 124 4.97 16.79 -11.24
CA PRO A 124 5.58 15.46 -11.31
C PRO A 124 4.52 14.36 -11.33
N LEU A 125 4.93 13.17 -11.76
CA LEU A 125 4.16 11.95 -11.50
C LEU A 125 4.21 11.63 -10.01
N ILE A 126 3.08 11.15 -9.50
CA ILE A 126 2.91 10.84 -8.08
C ILE A 126 3.16 9.34 -7.89
N ASP A 127 3.82 8.99 -6.79
CA ASP A 127 3.90 7.61 -6.31
C ASP A 127 2.54 7.23 -5.66
N PRO A 128 1.71 6.41 -6.31
CA PRO A 128 0.39 6.04 -5.81
C PRO A 128 0.46 5.14 -4.57
N ALA A 129 1.53 4.37 -4.39
CA ALA A 129 1.70 3.57 -3.19
C ALA A 129 1.94 4.48 -1.99
N LYS A 130 2.81 5.48 -2.14
CA LYS A 130 3.01 6.52 -1.12
C LYS A 130 1.74 7.32 -0.84
N GLU A 131 1.02 7.74 -1.88
CA GLU A 131 -0.26 8.45 -1.75
C GLU A 131 -1.27 7.60 -0.97
N TRP A 132 -1.41 6.33 -1.32
CA TRP A 132 -2.36 5.44 -0.67
C TRP A 132 -2.03 5.16 0.80
N ILE A 133 -0.75 4.97 1.11
CA ILE A 133 -0.26 4.81 2.49
C ILE A 133 -0.54 6.07 3.30
N THR A 134 -0.31 7.23 2.71
CA THR A 134 -0.59 8.53 3.33
C THR A 134 -2.06 8.64 3.71
N VAL A 135 -2.97 8.30 2.78
CA VAL A 135 -4.42 8.31 3.04
C VAL A 135 -4.80 7.34 4.16
N LYS A 136 -4.24 6.13 4.16
CA LYS A 136 -4.54 5.11 5.19
C LYS A 136 -3.99 5.48 6.57
N VAL A 137 -2.77 6.01 6.63
CA VAL A 137 -2.17 6.53 7.87
C VAL A 137 -3.01 7.69 8.40
N GLN A 138 -3.41 8.62 7.53
CA GLN A 138 -4.25 9.74 7.93
C GLN A 138 -5.60 9.27 8.47
N ALA A 139 -6.28 8.35 7.77
CA ALA A 139 -7.52 7.77 8.25
C ALA A 139 -7.37 7.07 9.61
N ALA A 140 -6.25 6.36 9.81
CA ALA A 140 -5.95 5.75 11.09
C ALA A 140 -5.70 6.78 12.21
N LEU A 141 -5.03 7.89 11.90
CA LEU A 141 -4.77 8.97 12.86
C LEU A 141 -6.02 9.76 13.23
N GLU A 142 -6.98 9.87 12.31
CA GLU A 142 -8.26 10.57 12.50
C GLU A 142 -9.31 9.74 13.23
N ASP A 143 -9.07 8.43 13.43
CA ASP A 143 -9.98 7.55 14.15
C ASP A 143 -10.19 8.05 15.60
N PRO A 144 -11.43 8.39 16.02
CA PRO A 144 -11.70 8.94 17.34
C PRO A 144 -11.38 7.98 18.50
N LYS A 145 -11.37 6.67 18.23
CA LYS A 145 -11.14 5.62 19.22
C LYS A 145 -9.66 5.23 19.28
N TRP A 146 -9.00 5.14 18.13
CA TRP A 146 -7.67 4.54 18.01
C TRP A 146 -6.56 5.50 17.55
N GLY A 147 -6.89 6.71 17.08
CA GLY A 147 -5.93 7.64 16.47
C GLY A 147 -4.74 8.02 17.35
N ILE A 148 -4.97 8.25 18.65
CA ILE A 148 -3.88 8.55 19.61
C ILE A 148 -2.90 7.39 19.71
N ILE A 149 -3.41 6.16 19.73
CA ILE A 149 -2.60 4.95 19.88
C ILE A 149 -1.90 4.61 18.55
N ALA A 150 -2.59 4.80 17.42
CA ALA A 150 -2.01 4.70 16.08
C ALA A 150 -0.81 5.63 15.92
N LYS A 151 -0.94 6.89 16.33
CA LYS A 151 0.14 7.87 16.34
C LYS A 151 1.33 7.41 17.19
N GLY A 152 1.02 6.84 18.34
CA GLY A 152 2.00 6.25 19.24
C GLY A 152 2.84 5.16 18.60
N ILE A 153 2.17 4.18 17.98
CA ILE A 153 2.82 3.06 17.31
C ILE A 153 3.62 3.54 16.09
N LEU A 154 3.06 4.44 15.27
CA LEU A 154 3.78 5.02 14.13
C LEU A 154 5.05 5.77 14.56
N ASN A 155 5.01 6.51 15.67
CA ASN A 155 6.20 7.16 16.21
C ASN A 155 7.27 6.17 16.65
N ILE A 156 6.88 5.04 17.25
CA ILE A 156 7.84 3.98 17.58
C ILE A 156 8.45 3.39 16.30
N LEU A 157 7.65 3.18 15.25
CA LEU A 157 8.13 2.66 13.97
C LEU A 157 9.09 3.61 13.25
N LYS A 158 8.93 4.94 13.44
CA LYS A 158 9.86 5.96 12.92
C LYS A 158 11.23 5.96 13.59
N VAL A 159 11.34 5.46 14.82
CA VAL A 159 12.64 5.41 15.51
C VAL A 159 13.48 4.30 14.87
N PRO A 160 14.59 4.61 14.18
CA PRO A 160 15.46 3.57 13.64
C PRO A 160 15.93 2.66 14.79
N PRO A 161 16.04 1.34 14.58
CA PRO A 161 16.60 0.48 15.62
C PRO A 161 17.98 1.04 16.02
N PRO A 162 18.34 1.03 17.31
CA PRO A 162 19.71 1.36 17.70
C PRO A 162 20.65 0.49 16.86
N PRO A 163 21.79 1.03 16.37
CA PRO A 163 22.72 0.25 15.59
C PRO A 163 23.09 -0.99 16.41
N ILE A 164 22.73 -2.16 15.90
CA ILE A 164 23.20 -3.41 16.46
C ILE A 164 24.68 -3.45 16.09
N ILE A 165 25.55 -3.10 17.04
CA ILE A 165 26.99 -3.27 16.89
C ILE A 165 27.28 -4.76 17.05
N THR A 166 26.99 -5.53 16.00
CA THR A 166 27.56 -6.85 15.80
C THR A 166 28.84 -6.67 15.01
N MET A 167 29.96 -7.16 15.53
CA MET A 167 31.19 -7.28 14.74
C MET A 167 30.94 -8.34 13.66
N VAL A 168 30.61 -7.88 12.46
CA VAL A 168 30.41 -8.72 11.28
C VAL A 168 31.64 -8.56 10.38
N PRO A 169 32.23 -9.64 9.86
CA PRO A 169 33.34 -9.56 8.92
C PRO A 169 32.96 -8.76 7.67
N GLU A 170 33.90 -7.95 7.19
CA GLU A 170 33.74 -6.93 6.14
C GLU A 170 33.08 -7.47 4.86
N SER A 171 33.28 -8.76 4.57
CA SER A 171 32.71 -9.48 3.41
C SER A 171 31.18 -9.63 3.44
N GLU A 172 30.52 -9.50 4.59
CA GLU A 172 29.06 -9.62 4.72
C GLU A 172 28.34 -8.27 4.77
N VAL A 173 29.09 -7.16 4.80
CA VAL A 173 28.54 -5.80 4.85
C VAL A 173 27.96 -5.39 3.49
N GLU A 174 28.59 -5.81 2.39
CA GLU A 174 28.16 -5.47 1.03
C GLU A 174 26.89 -6.20 0.58
N SER A 175 26.65 -7.45 1.03
CA SER A 175 25.44 -8.20 0.63
C SER A 175 24.17 -7.80 1.39
N ARG A 176 24.30 -7.10 2.53
CA ARG A 176 23.17 -6.61 3.34
C ARG A 176 22.71 -5.21 2.97
N ALA A 177 23.53 -4.42 2.26
CA ALA A 177 23.19 -3.05 1.88
C ALA A 177 22.01 -2.96 0.89
N GLU A 178 21.68 -4.04 0.18
CA GLU A 178 20.61 -4.05 -0.83
C GLU A 178 19.21 -4.41 -0.27
N THR A 179 19.10 -4.77 1.01
CA THR A 179 17.79 -5.00 1.66
C THR A 179 17.53 -4.00 2.78
N ASN A 180 17.39 -2.73 2.41
CA ASN A 180 16.97 -1.62 3.30
C ASN A 180 15.50 -1.70 3.77
N PHE A 181 15.04 -2.89 4.17
CA PHE A 181 13.80 -3.05 4.93
C PHE A 181 14.17 -3.37 6.38
N ALA A 182 14.34 -2.32 7.19
CA ALA A 182 14.53 -2.48 8.63
C ALA A 182 13.25 -3.10 9.23
N ARG A 183 13.27 -4.41 9.51
CA ARG A 183 12.19 -5.08 10.23
C ARG A 183 12.29 -4.73 11.71
N LYS A 184 11.40 -3.88 12.20
CA LYS A 184 11.28 -3.58 13.63
C LYS A 184 10.14 -4.38 14.25
N CYS A 185 10.45 -5.50 14.92
CA CYS A 185 9.46 -6.19 15.74
C CYS A 185 9.24 -5.43 17.05
N LEU A 186 7.99 -5.18 17.43
CA LEU A 186 7.62 -4.52 18.68
C LEU A 186 6.94 -5.53 19.61
N THR A 187 7.52 -5.75 20.77
CA THR A 187 6.89 -6.58 21.80
C THR A 187 5.68 -5.86 22.41
N LEU A 188 4.67 -6.61 22.89
CA LEU A 188 3.54 -6.04 23.63
C LEU A 188 4.02 -5.23 24.85
N GLN A 189 5.16 -5.62 25.43
CA GLN A 189 5.75 -4.93 26.57
C GLN A 189 6.32 -3.56 26.19
N GLU A 190 6.92 -3.41 25.00
CA GLU A 190 7.38 -2.11 24.49
C GLU A 190 6.21 -1.18 24.15
N ILE A 191 5.12 -1.72 23.63
CA ILE A 191 3.91 -0.94 23.32
C ILE A 191 3.18 -0.53 24.60
N SER A 192 3.00 -1.46 25.55
CA SER A 192 2.30 -1.21 26.82
C SER A 192 3.10 -0.37 27.82
N SER A 193 4.44 -0.37 27.74
CA SER A 193 5.28 0.56 28.51
C SER A 193 5.30 1.97 27.90
N SER A 194 5.07 2.09 26.59
CA SER A 194 5.02 3.39 25.90
C SER A 194 3.64 4.05 25.96
N PHE A 195 2.56 3.28 26.15
CA PHE A 195 1.19 3.80 26.19
C PHE A 195 0.33 3.14 27.28
N PRO A 196 -0.53 3.90 27.99
CA PRO A 196 -1.47 3.37 28.98
C PRO A 196 -2.68 2.73 28.28
N VAL A 197 -2.43 1.78 27.38
CA VAL A 197 -3.47 0.96 26.77
C VAL A 197 -3.70 -0.26 27.66
N PRO A 198 -4.95 -0.53 28.08
CA PRO A 198 -5.23 -1.76 28.81
C PRO A 198 -4.77 -2.96 27.98
N PRO A 199 -3.99 -3.91 28.54
CA PRO A 199 -3.46 -5.04 27.79
C PRO A 199 -4.51 -5.85 27.02
N LYS A 200 -5.75 -5.87 27.52
CA LYS A 200 -6.91 -6.52 26.90
C LYS A 200 -7.33 -5.89 25.56
N ASP A 201 -7.07 -4.61 25.35
CA ASP A 201 -7.47 -3.86 24.15
C ASP A 201 -6.37 -3.89 23.07
N LEU A 202 -5.14 -4.23 23.46
CA LEU A 202 -3.95 -4.24 22.62
C LEU A 202 -4.06 -5.17 21.40
N PRO A 203 -4.59 -6.41 21.51
CA PRO A 203 -4.79 -7.28 20.35
C PRO A 203 -5.76 -6.68 19.33
N SER A 204 -6.84 -6.04 19.79
CA SER A 204 -7.83 -5.40 18.91
C SER A 204 -7.24 -4.20 18.16
N ILE A 205 -6.39 -3.42 18.84
CA ILE A 205 -5.68 -2.28 18.25
C ILE A 205 -4.67 -2.73 17.22
N LEU A 206 -3.86 -3.74 17.57
CA LEU A 206 -2.86 -4.30 16.66
C LEU A 206 -3.52 -4.93 15.44
N TYR A 207 -4.63 -5.63 15.63
CA TYR A 207 -5.44 -6.17 14.55
C TYR A 207 -6.00 -5.04 13.66
N TRP A 208 -6.58 -4.00 14.25
CA TRP A 208 -7.12 -2.85 13.53
C TRP A 208 -6.03 -2.10 12.75
N LEU A 209 -4.86 -1.84 13.36
CA LEU A 209 -3.71 -1.22 12.68
C LEU A 209 -3.18 -2.13 11.58
N THR A 210 -3.05 -3.43 11.84
CA THR A 210 -2.61 -4.38 10.81
C THR A 210 -3.60 -4.38 9.65
N ASN A 211 -4.91 -4.35 9.88
CA ASN A 211 -5.90 -4.23 8.81
C ASN A 211 -5.80 -2.92 8.03
N HIS A 212 -5.57 -1.79 8.70
CA HIS A 212 -5.37 -0.49 8.03
C HIS A 212 -4.04 -0.42 7.27
N LEU A 213 -3.05 -1.18 7.71
CA LEU A 213 -1.69 -1.21 7.19
C LEU A 213 -1.38 -2.51 6.40
N LYS A 214 -2.37 -3.36 6.10
CA LYS A 214 -2.22 -4.66 5.40
C LYS A 214 -1.51 -4.50 4.05
N ILE A 215 -1.58 -3.32 3.44
CA ILE A 215 -0.94 -2.98 2.17
C ILE A 215 0.55 -2.59 2.33
N LEU A 216 1.01 -2.30 3.54
CA LEU A 216 2.44 -2.13 3.85
C LEU A 216 3.22 -3.44 3.81
N GLN A 217 2.49 -4.57 3.79
CA GLN A 217 3.05 -5.87 3.57
C GLN A 217 3.00 -6.16 2.05
N ARG A 218 4.07 -5.80 1.34
CA ARG A 218 4.44 -6.58 0.15
C ARG A 218 4.60 -8.04 0.65
N MET A 219 3.59 -8.88 0.39
CA MET A 219 3.33 -10.27 0.89
C MET A 219 4.58 -11.11 1.28
N PRO A 220 4.52 -12.01 2.30
CA PRO A 220 3.53 -13.07 2.47
C PRO A 220 2.81 -13.09 3.84
N GLU A 221 1.78 -13.94 3.92
CA GLU A 221 0.86 -14.20 5.03
C GLU A 221 1.46 -13.99 6.42
N VAL A 222 0.77 -13.17 7.23
CA VAL A 222 0.88 -13.25 8.70
C VAL A 222 0.13 -14.51 9.12
N THR A 223 0.85 -15.61 9.30
CA THR A 223 0.32 -16.77 10.02
C THR A 223 0.15 -16.38 11.49
N LEU A 224 -1.09 -16.10 11.89
CA LEU A 224 -1.51 -16.24 13.28
C LEU A 224 -1.82 -17.73 13.50
N GLU A 225 -0.79 -18.56 13.65
CA GLU A 225 -1.00 -19.93 14.09
C GLU A 225 -1.47 -19.92 15.56
N GLY A 226 -2.71 -20.34 15.78
CA GLY A 226 -3.33 -20.39 17.09
C GLY A 226 -2.93 -21.61 17.91
N THR A 227 -2.63 -21.37 19.19
CA THR A 227 -3.21 -22.10 20.34
C THR A 227 -3.28 -21.10 21.51
N PRO A 228 -4.16 -21.27 22.51
CA PRO A 228 -4.24 -20.34 23.63
C PRO A 228 -2.96 -20.46 24.47
N ALA A 229 -2.05 -19.51 24.33
CA ALA A 229 -0.69 -19.57 24.88
C ALA A 229 -0.34 -18.28 25.69
N PRO A 230 0.63 -18.38 26.61
CA PRO A 230 0.74 -17.57 27.84
C PRO A 230 1.16 -16.09 27.61
N PRO A 231 1.10 -15.21 28.64
CA PRO A 231 1.20 -13.73 28.53
C PRO A 231 2.50 -13.11 27.97
N ASN A 232 3.40 -13.89 27.35
CA ASN A 232 4.71 -13.45 26.86
C ASN A 232 4.89 -13.58 25.33
N GLU A 233 3.82 -13.53 24.54
CA GLU A 233 3.92 -13.58 23.08
C GLU A 233 4.53 -12.31 22.46
N LYS A 234 5.48 -12.52 21.54
CA LYS A 234 6.10 -11.48 20.72
C LYS A 234 5.21 -11.23 19.50
N PHE A 235 4.72 -10.01 19.34
CA PHE A 235 4.02 -9.59 18.13
C PHE A 235 5.06 -9.00 17.15
N CYS A 236 5.42 -9.72 16.10
CA CYS A 236 6.26 -9.14 15.05
C CYS A 236 5.38 -8.39 14.05
N ILE A 237 5.27 -7.07 14.19
CA ILE A 237 4.83 -6.22 13.08
C ILE A 237 6.01 -6.10 12.12
N ALA A 238 6.08 -6.99 11.13
CA ALA A 238 7.03 -6.82 10.04
C ALA A 238 6.55 -5.65 9.17
N THR A 239 7.04 -4.45 9.43
CA THR A 239 6.79 -3.30 8.55
C THR A 239 7.79 -3.32 7.41
N THR A 240 7.35 -3.70 6.22
CA THR A 240 8.10 -3.53 4.96
C THR A 240 7.93 -2.10 4.42
N ILE A 241 7.81 -1.11 5.32
CA ILE A 241 7.63 0.30 4.98
C ILE A 241 9.02 0.91 4.86
N PRO A 242 9.39 1.51 3.71
CA PRO A 242 10.59 2.34 3.66
C PRO A 242 10.47 3.47 4.70
N LEU A 243 11.43 3.58 5.62
CA LEU A 243 11.37 4.57 6.73
C LEU A 243 11.14 6.01 6.24
N HIS A 244 11.70 6.36 5.07
CA HIS A 244 11.53 7.66 4.43
C HIS A 244 10.08 7.95 3.98
N TRP A 245 9.18 6.94 3.93
CA TRP A 245 7.76 7.14 3.66
C TRP A 245 6.98 7.63 4.89
N LEU A 246 7.56 7.50 6.09
CA LEU A 246 6.99 8.00 7.34
C LEU A 246 7.49 9.41 7.70
N GLU A 247 8.45 9.96 6.94
CA GLU A 247 8.94 11.33 7.10
C GLU A 247 7.86 12.33 6.64
N GLY A 248 7.15 12.95 7.59
CA GLY A 248 6.10 13.94 7.31
C GLY A 248 4.82 13.81 8.14
N PHE A 249 4.64 12.70 8.87
CA PHE A 249 3.56 12.50 9.83
C PHE A 249 4.01 12.79 11.27
#